data_AF-A0A7K4AVC1-F1
#
_entry.id   AF-A0A7K4AVC1-F1
#
_cell.length_a   1.000
_cell.length_b   1.000
_cell.length_c   1.000
_cell.angle_alpha   90.00
_cell.angle_beta   90.00
_cell.angle_gamma   90.00
#
_symmetry.space_group_name_H-M   'P 1'
#
loop_
_entity.id
_entity.type
_entity.pdbx_description
1 polymer ?
#
loop_
_entity_poly.entity_id
_entity_poly.type
_entity_poly.pdbx_seq_one_letter_code
_entity_poly.pdbx_strand_id
1 'polypeptide(L)' 'MSILIHCPECHSKLENNLFKEFQYCQVCGYWTKKETVRLEPLIIME' A
#
# COMPACT_ATOMS: atom_id res chain seq x y z
N MET A 1 -3.27 -12.51 -0.57
CA MET A 1 -3.60 -11.09 -0.32
C MET A 1 -2.42 -10.40 0.35
N SER A 2 -1.65 -9.61 -0.41
CA SER A 2 -0.58 -8.78 0.15
C SER A 2 -1.18 -7.48 0.70
N ILE A 3 -1.09 -7.28 2.01
CA ILE A 3 -1.65 -6.13 2.73
C ILE A 3 -0.50 -5.41 3.41
N LEU A 4 -0.37 -4.10 3.19
CA LEU A 4 0.61 -3.28 3.91
C LEU A 4 0.09 -2.98 5.31
N ILE A 5 0.84 -3.36 6.34
CA ILE A 5 0.47 -3.07 7.75
C ILE A 5 0.76 -1.60 8.09
N HIS A 6 1.85 -1.07 7.52
CA HIS A 6 2.34 0.28 7.77
C HIS A 6 2.43 1.07 6.47
N CYS A 7 2.21 2.38 6.56
CA CYS A 7 2.36 3.31 5.45
C CYS A 7 3.83 3.39 5.04
N PRO A 8 4.17 3.21 3.76
CA PRO A 8 5.56 3.29 3.30
C PRO A 8 6.15 4.70 3.40
N GLU A 9 5.31 5.74 3.44
CA GLU A 9 5.76 7.13 3.49
C GLU A 9 6.09 7.60 4.91
N CYS A 10 5.19 7.32 5.87
CA CYS A 10 5.28 7.87 7.23
C CYS A 10 5.34 6.82 8.33
N HIS A 11 5.32 5.54 7.96
CA HIS A 11 5.32 4.38 8.87
C HIS A 11 4.15 4.31 9.85
N SER A 12 3.13 5.17 9.70
CA SER A 12 1.91 5.07 10.49
C SER A 12 1.14 3.81 10.13
N LYS A 13 0.22 3.40 11.01
CA LYS A 13 -0.71 2.31 10.70
C LYS A 13 -1.57 2.68 9.48
N LEU A 14 -1.67 1.77 8.52
CA LEU A 14 -2.60 1.91 7.40
C LEU A 14 -3.99 1.44 7.83
N GLU A 15 -5.00 2.24 7.50
CA GLU A 15 -6.39 1.85 7.69
C GLU A 15 -6.90 1.10 6.45
N ASN A 16 -7.66 0.04 6.71
CA ASN A 16 -8.38 -0.69 5.69
C ASN A 16 -9.72 0.00 5.50
N ASN A 17 -9.87 0.74 4.39
CA ASN A 17 -11.17 1.32 4.07
C ASN A 17 -12.20 0.20 3.81
N LEU A 18 -13.46 0.51 4.13
CA LEU A 18 -14.64 -0.37 4.04
C LEU A 18 -14.80 -1.01 2.64
N PHE A 19 -14.32 -0.31 1.61
CA PHE A 19 -14.17 -0.84 0.26
C PHE A 19 -12.92 -1.71 0.21
N LYS A 20 -13.12 -3.02 0.33
CA LYS A 20 -12.12 -4.12 0.48
C LYS A 20 -10.92 -4.10 -0.49
N GLU A 21 -10.87 -3.17 -1.43
CA GLU A 21 -9.85 -3.04 -2.47
C GLU A 21 -8.77 -1.98 -2.18
N PHE A 22 -8.93 -1.08 -1.21
CA PHE A 22 -7.95 0.00 -0.98
C PHE A 22 -7.44 0.04 0.47
N GLN A 23 -6.22 0.56 0.63
CA GLN A 23 -5.62 0.94 1.90
C GLN A 23 -5.34 2.44 1.89
N TYR A 24 -5.62 3.10 3.01
CA TYR A 24 -5.46 4.55 3.15
C TYR A 24 -4.73 4.88 4.44
N CYS A 25 -3.83 5.86 4.38
CA CYS A 25 -3.14 6.43 5.53
C CYS A 25 -3.79 7.75 5.89
N GLN A 26 -4.38 7.84 7.08
CA GLN A 26 -4.98 9.07 7.59
C GLN A 26 -3.95 10.14 8.00
N VAL A 27 -2.67 9.78 8.16
CA VAL A 27 -1.63 10.69 8.64
C VAL A 27 -1.04 11.52 7.50
N CYS A 28 -0.65 10.87 6.40
CA CYS A 28 -0.01 11.56 5.26
C CYS A 28 -0.86 11.58 3.99
N GLY A 29 -2.02 10.91 3.97
CA GLY A 29 -2.89 10.83 2.81
C GLY A 29 -2.49 9.77 1.77
N TYR A 30 -1.46 8.96 2.04
CA TYR A 30 -1.06 7.86 1.16
C TYR A 30 -2.22 6.88 0.95
N TRP A 31 -2.40 6.41 -0.28
CA TRP A 31 -3.38 5.38 -0.60
C TRP A 31 -2.83 4.38 -1.63
N THR A 32 -3.26 3.14 -1.54
CA THR A 32 -2.87 2.09 -2.49
C THR A 32 -4.00 1.09 -2.69
N LYS A 33 -4.02 0.45 -3.87
CA LYS A 33 -4.96 -0.63 -4.16
C LYS A 33 -4.38 -1.96 -3.66
N LYS A 34 -5.13 -2.66 -2.81
CA LYS A 34 -4.84 -4.05 -2.41
C LYS A 34 -4.69 -4.89 -3.67
N GLU A 35 -3.69 -5.78 -3.67
CA GLU A 35 -3.30 -6.62 -4.83
C GLU A 35 -2.50 -5.95 -5.95
N THR A 36 -2.24 -4.63 -5.91
CA THR A 36 -1.26 -4.00 -6.84
C THR A 36 0.17 -4.02 -6.30
N VAL A 37 0.39 -4.56 -5.11
CA VAL A 37 1.73 -4.81 -4.56
C VAL A 37 2.37 -5.93 -5.38
N ARG A 38 3.02 -5.54 -6.48
CA ARG A 38 3.97 -6.37 -7.21
C ARG A 38 5.17 -6.55 -6.28
N LEU A 39 5.30 -7.75 -5.72
CA LEU A 39 6.41 -8.13 -4.81
C LEU A 39 7.75 -8.27 -5.54
N GLU A 40 7.73 -8.20 -6.87
CA GLU A 40 8.92 -8.38 -7.71
C GLU A 40 9.45 -7.01 -8.13
N PRO A 41 10.74 -6.71 -7.90
CA PRO A 41 11.36 -5.52 -8.48
C PRO A 41 11.26 -5.61 -10.01
N LEU A 42 10.79 -4.53 -10.63
CA LEU A 42 10.96 -4.32 -12.07
C LEU A 42 12.45 -4.07 -12.32
N ILE A 43 13.22 -5.14 -12.54
CA ILE A 43 14.57 -5.02 -13.07
C ILE A 43 14.40 -4.58 -14.54
N ILE A 44 14.57 -3.29 -14.80
CA ILE A 44 14.75 -2.78 -16.16
C ILE A 44 16.22 -3.05 -16.49
N MET A 45 16.47 -4.11 -17.26
CA MET A 45 17.78 -4.30 -17.89
C MET A 45 17.81 -3.40 -19.14
N GLU A 46 18.74 -2.45 -19.17
CA GLU A 46 19.15 -1.76 -20.41
C GLU A 46 19.93 -2.71 -21.32
#